data_AF-A0A0X3XE09-F1
#
_entry.id   AF-A0A0X3XE09-F1
#
_cell.length_a   1.000
_cell.length_b   1.000
_cell.length_c   1.000
_cell.angle_alpha   90.00
_cell.angle_beta   90.00
_cell.angle_gamma   90.00
#
_symmetry.space_group_name_H-M   'P 1'
#
loop_
_entity.id
_entity.type
_entity.pdbx_description
1 polymer ?
#
loop_
_entity_poly.entity_id
_entity_poly.type
_entity_poly.pdbx_seq_one_letter_code
_entity_poly.pdbx_strand_id
1 'polypeptide(L)'
;MPRDIPPLAEVRRITEKKRDAWWTVMLVDPVATPLVRWTARHTRATPNQLTWGAFLVGLGSAACFAQGDWRWLLLGAALYHVSFIFDCMDGKLARLTGTGSVFGAWLDFVFDRIRVLVCSVALMGGQYARTDDVLYLWLALAVASLDSLRYIDSLEIFKIRHGMRKQIKARMRAARKAENQAELAFMEDLLRENPEADLETDRDTVAPLEPVAPLETTAADTAPLEATAAQRSRPAVVDLHQEFRRRFPWWVRCRNFLLRHRIRAHLISGIEFQMGVFIIGPAVDAVVATTVVSGALLLVFELAIIYKLLLSTRDFTRTINSFETAEPLRATTSVSS
;
A
#
# COMPACT_ATOMS: atom_id res chain seq x y z
N MET A 1 -7.26 -35.20 7.62
CA MET A 1 -7.67 -34.33 8.74
C MET A 1 -8.17 -33.02 8.16
N PRO A 2 -9.40 -32.58 8.47
CA PRO A 2 -9.83 -31.22 8.18
C PRO A 2 -8.82 -30.29 8.84
N ARG A 3 -8.20 -29.39 8.08
CA ARG A 3 -7.39 -28.32 8.68
C ARG A 3 -8.34 -27.52 9.58
N ASP A 4 -7.89 -27.23 10.80
CA ASP A 4 -8.65 -26.40 11.72
C ASP A 4 -8.68 -24.97 11.18
N ILE A 5 -9.66 -24.71 10.31
CA ILE A 5 -9.75 -23.48 9.54
C ILE A 5 -10.71 -22.54 10.25
N PRO A 6 -10.29 -21.30 10.51
CA PRO A 6 -11.06 -20.37 11.32
C PRO A 6 -12.44 -20.01 10.73
N PRO A 7 -13.33 -19.41 11.53
CA PRO A 7 -14.59 -18.87 11.05
C PRO A 7 -14.37 -17.81 9.96
N LEU A 8 -15.38 -17.61 9.10
CA LEU A 8 -15.30 -16.70 7.95
C LEU A 8 -14.84 -15.29 8.33
N ALA A 9 -15.28 -14.77 9.48
CA ALA A 9 -14.90 -13.44 9.96
C ALA A 9 -13.39 -13.30 10.22
N GLU A 10 -12.74 -14.36 10.70
CA GLU A 10 -11.31 -14.37 10.97
C GLU A 10 -10.51 -14.64 9.70
N VAL A 11 -10.97 -15.55 8.82
CA VAL A 11 -10.41 -15.71 7.47
C VAL A 11 -10.41 -14.37 6.74
N ARG A 12 -11.48 -13.59 6.88
CA ARG A 12 -11.59 -12.25 6.31
C ARG A 12 -10.47 -11.33 6.81
N ARG A 13 -10.24 -11.29 8.13
CA ARG A 13 -9.19 -10.46 8.75
C ARG A 13 -7.77 -10.87 8.34
N ILE A 14 -7.52 -12.17 8.16
CA ILE A 14 -6.20 -12.70 7.79
C ILE A 14 -5.92 -12.49 6.30
N THR A 15 -6.90 -12.76 5.45
CA THR A 15 -6.70 -12.87 3.99
C THR A 15 -6.96 -11.57 3.24
N GLU A 16 -7.83 -10.69 3.72
CA GLU A 16 -8.17 -9.47 3.01
C GLU A 16 -7.12 -8.37 3.23
N LYS A 17 -6.72 -7.71 2.13
CA LYS A 17 -5.79 -6.58 2.21
C LYS A 17 -6.44 -5.40 2.94
N LYS A 18 -5.62 -4.63 3.67
CA LYS A 18 -6.08 -3.40 4.35
C LYS A 18 -6.70 -2.39 3.39
N ARG A 19 -6.22 -2.34 2.15
CA ARG A 19 -6.69 -1.45 1.08
C ARG A 19 -6.61 -2.19 -0.25
N ASP A 20 -7.69 -2.15 -1.03
CA ASP A 20 -7.72 -2.73 -2.37
C ASP A 20 -8.58 -1.90 -3.34
N ALA A 21 -8.63 -2.32 -4.61
CA ALA A 21 -9.56 -1.80 -5.60
C ALA A 21 -11.00 -1.95 -5.13
N TRP A 22 -11.86 -0.97 -5.41
CA TRP A 22 -13.27 -1.07 -5.00
C TRP A 22 -13.97 -2.23 -5.68
N TRP A 23 -13.61 -2.54 -6.93
CA TRP A 23 -14.09 -3.72 -7.64
C TRP A 23 -13.77 -5.01 -6.87
N THR A 24 -12.53 -5.15 -6.41
CA THR A 24 -12.12 -6.31 -5.61
C THR A 24 -12.87 -6.37 -4.29
N VAL A 25 -13.01 -5.25 -3.57
CA VAL A 25 -13.68 -5.22 -2.26
C VAL A 25 -15.18 -5.53 -2.38
N MET A 26 -15.86 -5.01 -3.40
CA MET A 26 -17.31 -5.10 -3.53
C MET A 26 -17.79 -6.35 -4.28
N LEU A 27 -17.06 -6.79 -5.31
CA LEU A 27 -17.50 -7.86 -6.21
C LEU A 27 -16.70 -9.15 -6.01
N VAL A 28 -15.40 -9.06 -5.71
CA VAL A 28 -14.53 -10.25 -5.63
C VAL A 28 -14.43 -10.78 -4.22
N ASP A 29 -14.11 -9.96 -3.21
CA ASP A 29 -13.91 -10.36 -1.82
C ASP A 29 -15.13 -11.11 -1.22
N PRO A 30 -16.39 -10.70 -1.47
CA PRO A 30 -17.55 -11.43 -0.97
C PRO A 30 -17.68 -12.86 -1.51
N VAL A 31 -17.15 -13.11 -2.72
CA VAL A 31 -17.20 -14.42 -3.37
C VAL A 31 -15.93 -15.22 -3.09
N ALA A 32 -14.76 -14.60 -3.26
CA ALA A 32 -13.45 -15.22 -3.11
C ALA A 32 -13.17 -15.68 -1.67
N THR A 33 -13.53 -14.90 -0.65
CA THR A 33 -13.21 -15.24 0.76
C THR A 33 -13.93 -16.52 1.23
N PRO A 34 -15.26 -16.68 1.01
CA PRO A 34 -15.94 -17.95 1.27
C PRO A 34 -15.38 -19.12 0.46
N LEU A 35 -15.08 -18.90 -0.82
CA LEU A 35 -14.51 -19.93 -1.69
C LEU A 35 -13.12 -20.38 -1.19
N VAL A 36 -12.23 -19.46 -0.83
CA VAL A 36 -10.90 -19.78 -0.27
C VAL A 36 -11.03 -20.63 0.99
N ARG A 37 -11.96 -20.27 1.88
CA ARG A 37 -12.23 -21.08 3.08
C ARG A 37 -12.73 -22.47 2.72
N TRP A 38 -13.64 -22.57 1.76
CA TRP A 38 -14.15 -23.85 1.29
C TRP A 38 -13.05 -24.72 0.68
N THR A 39 -12.24 -24.16 -0.22
CA THR A 39 -11.10 -24.82 -0.87
C THR A 39 -10.06 -25.26 0.15
N ALA A 40 -9.72 -24.40 1.12
CA ALA A 40 -8.75 -24.75 2.16
C ALA A 40 -9.25 -25.90 3.07
N ARG A 41 -10.58 -25.97 3.29
CA ARG A 41 -11.21 -27.00 4.14
C ARG A 41 -11.36 -28.35 3.45
N HIS A 42 -11.81 -28.34 2.19
CA HIS A 42 -12.22 -29.55 1.49
C HIS A 42 -11.21 -30.04 0.46
N THR A 43 -10.25 -29.20 0.08
CA THR A 43 -9.29 -29.51 -1.00
C THR A 43 -7.85 -29.36 -0.49
N ARG A 44 -6.94 -30.16 -1.05
CA ARG A 44 -5.48 -30.00 -0.87
C ARG A 44 -4.87 -29.11 -1.96
N ALA A 45 -5.68 -28.25 -2.58
CA ALA A 45 -5.24 -27.40 -3.68
C ALA A 45 -4.13 -26.46 -3.20
N THR A 46 -3.06 -26.34 -3.98
CA THR A 46 -1.98 -25.40 -3.72
C THR A 46 -2.30 -24.03 -4.33
N PRO A 47 -1.76 -22.92 -3.80
CA PRO A 47 -1.91 -21.60 -4.42
C PRO A 47 -1.52 -21.61 -5.90
N ASN A 48 -0.38 -22.22 -6.23
CA ASN A 48 0.10 -22.29 -7.61
C ASN A 48 -0.85 -23.05 -8.56
N GLN A 49 -1.53 -24.11 -8.08
CA GLN A 49 -2.55 -24.80 -8.89
C GLN A 49 -3.72 -23.88 -9.20
N LEU A 50 -4.08 -23.02 -8.26
CA LEU A 50 -5.15 -22.05 -8.43
C LEU A 50 -4.73 -20.93 -9.40
N THR A 51 -3.47 -20.48 -9.35
CA THR A 51 -2.88 -19.55 -10.31
C THR A 51 -2.92 -20.11 -11.74
N TRP A 52 -2.54 -21.38 -11.93
CA TRP A 52 -2.66 -22.05 -13.23
C TRP A 52 -4.11 -22.19 -13.69
N GLY A 53 -5.02 -22.56 -12.78
CA GLY A 53 -6.45 -22.64 -13.06
C GLY A 53 -7.02 -21.28 -13.50
N ALA A 54 -6.67 -20.21 -12.79
CA ALA A 54 -7.04 -18.85 -13.15
C ALA A 54 -6.55 -18.46 -14.54
N PHE A 55 -5.30 -18.80 -14.87
CA PHE A 55 -4.70 -18.53 -16.17
C PHE A 55 -5.42 -19.29 -17.30
N LEU A 56 -5.69 -20.59 -17.13
CA LEU A 56 -6.40 -21.39 -18.13
C LEU A 56 -7.82 -20.88 -18.38
N VAL A 57 -8.55 -20.50 -17.32
CA VAL A 57 -9.87 -19.86 -17.46
C VAL A 57 -9.74 -18.51 -18.19
N GLY A 58 -8.66 -17.76 -17.93
CA GLY A 58 -8.34 -16.52 -18.65
C GLY A 58 -8.10 -16.73 -20.15
N LEU A 59 -7.40 -17.81 -20.54
CA LEU A 59 -7.26 -18.19 -21.96
C LEU A 59 -8.60 -18.59 -22.58
N GLY A 60 -9.47 -19.25 -21.83
CA GLY A 60 -10.85 -19.54 -22.26
C GLY A 60 -11.66 -18.28 -22.52
N SER A 61 -11.49 -17.25 -21.69
CA SER A 61 -12.07 -15.92 -21.93
C SER A 61 -11.56 -15.30 -23.23
N ALA A 62 -10.24 -15.33 -23.48
CA ALA A 62 -9.67 -14.85 -24.73
C ALA A 62 -10.22 -15.60 -25.95
N ALA A 63 -10.35 -16.94 -25.89
CA ALA A 63 -10.94 -17.71 -26.97
C ALA A 63 -12.39 -17.30 -27.27
N CYS A 64 -13.19 -16.98 -26.24
CA CYS A 64 -14.54 -16.45 -26.43
C CYS A 64 -14.51 -15.04 -27.06
N PHE A 65 -13.63 -14.17 -26.58
CA PHE A 65 -13.49 -12.82 -27.12
C PHE A 65 -13.08 -12.80 -28.60
N ALA A 66 -12.25 -13.75 -29.03
CA ALA A 66 -11.82 -13.87 -30.43
C ALA A 66 -12.98 -14.12 -31.42
N GLN A 67 -14.13 -14.62 -30.95
CA GLN A 67 -15.29 -14.88 -31.80
C GLN A 67 -16.04 -13.61 -32.20
N GLY A 68 -15.90 -12.50 -31.45
CA GLY A 68 -16.49 -11.20 -31.78
C GLY A 68 -18.01 -11.08 -31.63
N ASP A 69 -18.79 -12.16 -31.60
CA ASP A 69 -20.24 -12.03 -31.38
C ASP A 69 -20.58 -11.68 -29.93
N TRP A 70 -21.59 -10.84 -29.72
CA TRP A 70 -22.00 -10.37 -28.39
C TRP A 70 -22.23 -11.49 -27.36
N ARG A 71 -22.79 -12.63 -27.75
CA ARG A 71 -22.98 -13.78 -26.85
C ARG A 71 -21.65 -14.36 -26.35
N TRP A 72 -20.68 -14.45 -27.25
CA TRP A 72 -19.33 -14.89 -26.93
C TRP A 72 -18.56 -13.82 -26.15
N LEU A 73 -18.79 -12.54 -26.43
CA LEU A 73 -18.27 -11.44 -25.64
C LEU A 73 -18.78 -11.48 -24.19
N LEU A 74 -20.07 -11.74 -23.97
CA LEU A 74 -20.64 -11.86 -22.63
C LEU A 74 -20.08 -13.09 -21.88
N LEU A 75 -19.95 -14.22 -22.56
CA LEU A 75 -19.31 -15.41 -21.98
C LEU A 75 -17.83 -15.17 -21.66
N GLY A 76 -17.11 -14.49 -22.56
CA GLY A 76 -15.73 -14.09 -22.37
C GLY A 76 -15.56 -13.17 -21.16
N ALA A 77 -16.45 -12.20 -20.97
CA ALA A 77 -16.48 -11.31 -19.82
C ALA A 77 -16.74 -12.07 -18.50
N ALA A 78 -17.69 -13.00 -18.51
CA ALA A 78 -17.98 -13.85 -17.35
C ALA A 78 -16.77 -14.72 -16.98
N LEU A 79 -16.14 -15.36 -17.97
CA LEU A 79 -14.92 -16.17 -17.75
C LEU A 79 -13.75 -15.31 -17.28
N TYR A 80 -13.59 -14.10 -17.82
CA TYR A 80 -12.56 -13.15 -17.36
C TYR A 80 -12.76 -12.81 -15.88
N HIS A 81 -14.01 -12.56 -15.48
CA HIS A 81 -14.34 -12.27 -14.09
C HIS A 81 -14.06 -13.47 -13.17
N VAL A 82 -14.42 -14.69 -13.59
CA VAL A 82 -14.13 -15.92 -12.84
C VAL A 82 -12.63 -16.16 -12.72
N SER A 83 -11.87 -15.97 -13.81
CA SER A 83 -10.40 -16.01 -13.79
C SER A 83 -9.85 -15.03 -12.76
N PHE A 84 -10.34 -13.79 -12.74
CA PHE A 84 -9.92 -12.76 -11.78
C PHE A 84 -10.28 -13.11 -10.33
N ILE A 85 -11.41 -13.78 -10.10
CA ILE A 85 -11.76 -14.31 -8.77
C ILE A 85 -10.73 -15.35 -8.33
N PHE A 86 -10.38 -16.32 -9.19
CA PHE A 86 -9.40 -17.37 -8.86
C PHE A 86 -7.99 -16.82 -8.61
N ASP A 87 -7.58 -15.84 -9.41
CA ASP A 87 -6.36 -15.04 -9.23
C ASP A 87 -6.36 -14.38 -7.84
N CYS A 88 -7.46 -13.74 -7.44
CA CYS A 88 -7.59 -13.17 -6.10
C CYS A 88 -7.64 -14.21 -4.97
N MET A 89 -8.06 -15.45 -5.29
CA MET A 89 -8.15 -16.54 -4.32
C MET A 89 -6.77 -17.13 -4.02
N ASP A 90 -5.83 -17.18 -4.97
CA ASP A 90 -4.54 -17.84 -4.75
C ASP A 90 -3.70 -17.16 -3.65
N GLY A 91 -3.68 -15.82 -3.64
CA GLY A 91 -2.95 -15.02 -2.67
C GLY A 91 -3.66 -15.01 -1.33
N LYS A 92 -5.00 -15.07 -1.33
CA LYS A 92 -5.79 -15.25 -0.10
C LYS A 92 -5.54 -16.62 0.52
N LEU A 93 -5.48 -17.67 -0.30
CA LEU A 93 -5.17 -19.03 0.13
C LEU A 93 -3.75 -19.11 0.68
N ALA A 94 -2.76 -18.55 -0.02
CA ALA A 94 -1.38 -18.50 0.43
C ALA A 94 -1.21 -17.79 1.79
N ARG A 95 -1.96 -16.71 2.04
CA ARG A 95 -1.99 -16.02 3.34
C ARG A 95 -2.67 -16.85 4.43
N LEU A 96 -3.72 -17.60 4.09
CA LEU A 96 -4.45 -18.44 5.05
C LEU A 96 -3.65 -19.69 5.45
N THR A 97 -3.01 -20.36 4.48
CA THR A 97 -2.29 -21.63 4.70
C THR A 97 -0.83 -21.44 5.08
N GLY A 98 -0.28 -20.23 4.93
CA GLY A 98 1.15 -19.96 5.13
C GLY A 98 2.06 -20.60 4.07
N THR A 99 1.49 -21.14 2.98
CA THR A 99 2.24 -21.83 1.92
C THR A 99 2.57 -20.93 0.72
N GLY A 100 2.67 -19.61 0.96
CA GLY A 100 3.07 -18.66 -0.08
C GLY A 100 4.55 -18.81 -0.44
N SER A 101 4.89 -18.62 -1.71
CA SER A 101 6.27 -18.69 -2.20
C SER A 101 6.62 -17.48 -3.05
N VAL A 102 7.91 -17.12 -3.11
CA VAL A 102 8.41 -16.02 -3.96
C VAL A 102 8.15 -16.33 -5.43
N PHE A 103 8.36 -17.59 -5.84
CA PHE A 103 8.07 -18.05 -7.19
C PHE A 103 6.57 -17.94 -7.51
N GLY A 104 5.69 -18.35 -6.60
CA GLY A 104 4.24 -18.23 -6.79
C GLY A 104 3.78 -16.79 -6.96
N ALA A 105 4.34 -15.85 -6.17
CA ALA A 105 4.04 -14.43 -6.32
C ALA A 105 4.53 -13.85 -7.66
N TRP A 106 5.69 -14.31 -8.15
CA TRP A 106 6.17 -13.95 -9.49
C TRP A 106 5.31 -14.57 -10.59
N LEU A 107 4.86 -15.81 -10.42
CA LEU A 107 4.03 -16.52 -11.39
C LEU A 107 2.65 -15.87 -11.55
N ASP A 108 1.97 -15.58 -10.43
CA ASP A 108 0.72 -14.81 -10.35
C ASP A 108 0.86 -13.49 -11.12
N PHE A 109 1.92 -12.74 -10.82
CA PHE A 109 2.23 -11.51 -11.51
C PHE A 109 2.38 -11.68 -13.04
N VAL A 110 3.17 -12.66 -13.50
CA VAL A 110 3.40 -12.88 -14.94
C VAL A 110 2.12 -13.32 -15.64
N PHE A 111 1.34 -14.21 -15.05
CA PHE A 111 0.10 -14.72 -15.64
C PHE A 111 -0.98 -13.66 -15.74
N ASP A 112 -1.09 -12.76 -14.76
CA ASP A 112 -1.96 -11.60 -14.86
C ASP A 112 -1.59 -10.71 -16.07
N ARG A 113 -0.30 -10.45 -16.30
CA ARG A 113 0.16 -9.67 -17.47
C ARG A 113 -0.16 -10.36 -18.79
N ILE A 114 0.14 -11.66 -18.89
CA ILE A 114 -0.12 -12.43 -20.11
C ILE A 114 -1.63 -12.49 -20.37
N ARG A 115 -2.45 -12.72 -19.34
CA ARG A 115 -3.91 -12.73 -19.45
C ARG A 115 -4.43 -11.42 -20.04
N VAL A 116 -4.00 -10.28 -19.50
CA VAL A 116 -4.42 -8.96 -19.98
C VAL A 116 -4.02 -8.77 -21.45
N LEU A 117 -2.78 -9.09 -21.82
CA LEU A 117 -2.30 -8.95 -23.19
C LEU A 117 -3.10 -9.84 -24.16
N VAL A 118 -3.24 -11.13 -23.85
CA VAL A 118 -3.94 -12.10 -24.70
C VAL A 118 -5.42 -11.75 -24.81
N CYS A 119 -6.08 -11.35 -23.73
CA CYS A 119 -7.48 -10.91 -23.78
C CYS A 119 -7.65 -9.59 -24.55
N SER A 120 -6.70 -8.65 -24.45
CA SER A 120 -6.71 -7.41 -25.24
C SER A 120 -6.68 -7.70 -26.73
N VAL A 121 -5.71 -8.52 -27.16
CA VAL A 121 -5.54 -8.89 -28.56
C VAL A 121 -6.75 -9.68 -29.04
N ALA A 122 -7.26 -10.62 -28.25
CA ALA A 122 -8.40 -11.44 -28.64
C ALA A 122 -9.70 -10.65 -28.74
N LEU A 123 -10.00 -9.77 -27.76
CA LEU A 123 -11.20 -8.93 -27.78
C LEU A 123 -11.20 -7.98 -28.96
N MET A 124 -10.11 -7.26 -29.14
CA MET A 124 -10.02 -6.26 -30.20
C MET A 124 -9.86 -6.92 -31.58
N GLY A 125 -9.07 -8.00 -31.67
CA GLY A 125 -8.90 -8.78 -32.89
C GLY A 125 -10.19 -9.46 -33.34
N GLY A 126 -10.97 -10.01 -32.41
CA GLY A 126 -12.29 -10.59 -32.70
C GLY A 126 -13.28 -9.54 -33.21
N GLN A 127 -13.30 -8.36 -32.59
CA GLN A 127 -14.12 -7.25 -33.07
C GLN A 127 -13.66 -6.73 -34.45
N TYR A 128 -12.36 -6.64 -34.70
CA TYR A 128 -11.80 -6.29 -36.00
C TYR A 128 -12.23 -7.29 -37.08
N ALA A 129 -12.07 -8.60 -36.82
CA ALA A 129 -12.44 -9.65 -37.79
C ALA A 129 -13.94 -9.61 -38.17
N ARG A 130 -14.79 -9.10 -37.27
CA ARG A 130 -16.23 -8.97 -37.49
C ARG A 130 -16.63 -7.65 -38.16
N THR A 131 -15.95 -6.55 -37.86
CA THR A 131 -16.35 -5.18 -38.28
C THR A 131 -15.50 -4.59 -39.38
N ASP A 132 -14.30 -5.14 -39.61
CA ASP A 132 -13.24 -4.61 -40.48
C ASP A 132 -12.77 -3.19 -40.10
N ASP A 133 -13.06 -2.75 -38.87
CA ASP A 133 -12.68 -1.42 -38.37
C ASP A 133 -11.30 -1.45 -37.70
N VAL A 134 -10.32 -0.84 -38.37
CA VAL A 134 -8.92 -0.74 -37.91
C VAL A 134 -8.80 -0.06 -36.54
N LEU A 135 -9.80 0.71 -36.10
CA LEU A 135 -9.84 1.30 -34.76
C LEU A 135 -9.61 0.26 -33.65
N TYR A 136 -10.15 -0.95 -33.80
CA TYR A 136 -9.96 -1.99 -32.79
C TYR A 136 -8.49 -2.39 -32.62
N LEU A 137 -7.71 -2.44 -33.70
CA LEU A 137 -6.28 -2.75 -33.63
C LEU A 137 -5.51 -1.65 -32.87
N TRP A 138 -5.86 -0.39 -33.10
CA TRP A 138 -5.31 0.73 -32.34
C TRP A 138 -5.71 0.68 -30.87
N LEU A 139 -6.95 0.28 -30.57
CA LEU A 139 -7.40 0.07 -29.19
C LEU A 139 -6.65 -1.07 -28.50
N ALA A 140 -6.33 -2.16 -29.20
CA ALA A 140 -5.52 -3.26 -28.66
C ALA A 140 -4.14 -2.75 -28.23
N LEU A 141 -3.49 -1.98 -29.11
CA LEU A 141 -2.21 -1.35 -28.83
C LEU A 141 -2.32 -0.34 -27.67
N ALA A 142 -3.37 0.48 -27.66
CA ALA A 142 -3.61 1.46 -26.60
C ALA A 142 -3.81 0.78 -25.24
N VAL A 143 -4.60 -0.29 -25.16
CA VAL A 143 -4.84 -1.04 -23.92
C VAL A 143 -3.55 -1.65 -23.39
N ALA A 144 -2.78 -2.33 -24.25
CA ALA A 144 -1.49 -2.91 -23.88
C ALA A 144 -0.48 -1.83 -23.43
N SER A 145 -0.43 -0.70 -24.13
CA SER A 145 0.45 0.43 -23.79
C SER A 145 0.06 1.06 -22.45
N LEU A 146 -1.23 1.30 -22.21
CA LEU A 146 -1.72 1.89 -20.98
C LEU A 146 -1.49 0.99 -19.76
N ASP A 147 -1.72 -0.32 -19.88
CA ASP A 147 -1.43 -1.25 -18.78
C ASP A 147 0.08 -1.32 -18.48
N SER A 148 0.92 -1.26 -19.53
CA SER A 148 2.39 -1.23 -19.39
C SER A 148 2.90 0.06 -18.74
N LEU A 149 2.41 1.22 -19.21
CA LEU A 149 2.74 2.54 -18.64
C LEU A 149 2.41 2.59 -17.15
N ARG A 150 1.17 2.24 -16.80
CA ARG A 150 0.71 2.17 -15.42
C ARG A 150 1.59 1.27 -14.56
N TYR A 151 2.00 0.13 -15.10
CA TYR A 151 2.87 -0.80 -14.39
C TYR A 151 4.24 -0.17 -14.11
N ILE A 152 4.89 0.39 -15.13
CA ILE A 152 6.20 1.04 -15.02
C ILE A 152 6.11 2.19 -14.00
N ASP A 153 5.10 3.05 -14.12
CA ASP A 153 4.88 4.17 -13.20
C ASP A 153 4.73 3.68 -11.76
N SER A 154 3.93 2.62 -11.55
CA SER A 154 3.73 2.07 -10.21
C SER A 154 5.03 1.56 -9.56
N LEU A 155 5.93 0.97 -10.35
CA LEU A 155 7.24 0.53 -9.89
C LEU A 155 8.18 1.70 -9.57
N GLU A 156 8.24 2.69 -10.45
CA GLU A 156 9.12 3.85 -10.26
C GLU A 156 8.67 4.69 -9.06
N ILE A 157 7.36 4.93 -8.92
CA ILE A 157 6.79 5.60 -7.74
C ILE A 157 7.14 4.84 -6.46
N PHE A 158 7.09 3.51 -6.48
CA PHE A 158 7.46 2.69 -5.33
C PHE A 158 8.94 2.85 -4.97
N LYS A 159 9.85 2.77 -5.95
CA LYS A 159 11.30 2.96 -5.76
C LYS A 159 11.61 4.33 -5.18
N ILE A 160 11.06 5.39 -5.77
CA ILE A 160 11.27 6.78 -5.35
C ILE A 160 10.78 6.99 -3.91
N ARG A 161 9.56 6.54 -3.58
CA ARG A 161 9.02 6.67 -2.22
C ARG A 161 9.80 5.86 -1.20
N HIS A 162 10.27 4.68 -1.56
CA HIS A 162 11.11 3.87 -0.69
C HIS A 162 12.46 4.55 -0.41
N GLY A 163 13.08 5.11 -1.46
CA GLY A 163 14.31 5.89 -1.36
C GLY A 163 14.18 7.10 -0.43
N MET A 164 13.16 7.94 -0.64
CA MET A 164 12.89 9.11 0.21
C MET A 164 12.72 8.72 1.69
N ARG A 165 11.95 7.66 1.97
CA ARG A 165 11.74 7.17 3.35
C ARG A 165 13.03 6.67 3.99
N LYS A 166 13.87 5.96 3.24
CA LYS A 166 15.17 5.47 3.70
C LYS A 166 16.07 6.64 4.08
N GLN A 167 16.12 7.68 3.24
CA GLN A 167 16.92 8.88 3.50
C GLN A 167 16.44 9.67 4.72
N ILE A 168 15.12 9.92 4.87
CA ILE A 168 14.57 10.56 6.08
C ILE A 168 14.95 9.76 7.33
N LYS A 169 14.77 8.43 7.31
CA LYS A 169 15.05 7.59 8.47
C LYS A 169 16.54 7.59 8.83
N ALA A 170 17.42 7.63 7.84
CA ALA A 170 18.86 7.74 8.05
C ALA A 170 19.23 9.07 8.70
N ARG A 171 18.74 10.20 8.17
CA ARG A 171 18.99 11.55 8.72
C ARG A 171 18.41 11.71 10.13
N MET A 172 17.19 11.24 10.39
CA MET A 172 16.59 11.24 11.72
C MET A 172 17.41 10.45 12.75
N ARG A 173 17.98 9.30 12.33
CA ARG A 173 18.86 8.50 13.20
C ARG A 173 20.18 9.21 13.48
N ALA A 174 20.77 9.87 12.48
CA ALA A 174 22.00 10.65 12.65
C ALA A 174 21.77 11.83 13.60
N ALA A 175 20.70 12.60 13.42
CA ALA A 175 20.35 13.72 14.29
C ALA A 175 20.15 13.29 15.75
N ARG A 176 19.46 12.16 15.98
CA ARG A 176 19.28 11.60 17.32
C ARG A 176 20.58 11.12 17.95
N LYS A 177 21.48 10.53 17.15
CA LYS A 177 22.80 10.12 17.65
C LYS A 177 23.64 11.33 18.06
N ALA A 178 23.62 12.41 17.27
CA ALA A 178 24.33 13.64 17.59
C ALA A 178 23.79 14.32 18.86
N GLU A 179 22.47 14.32 19.07
CA GLU A 179 21.84 14.85 20.29
C GLU A 179 22.25 14.05 21.53
N ASN A 180 22.16 12.71 21.47
CA ASN A 180 22.64 11.85 22.55
C ASN A 180 24.13 12.04 22.85
N GLN A 181 24.96 12.26 21.82
CA GLN A 181 26.39 12.52 22.00
C GLN A 181 26.66 13.88 22.65
N ALA A 182 25.91 14.92 22.27
CA ALA A 182 26.00 16.23 22.89
C ALA A 182 25.52 16.20 24.35
N GLU A 183 24.48 15.45 24.66
CA GLU A 183 23.99 15.24 26.04
C GLU A 183 25.04 14.52 26.90
N LEU A 184 25.70 13.49 26.37
CA LEU A 184 26.80 12.80 27.06
C LEU A 184 28.00 13.72 27.28
N ALA A 185 28.40 14.51 26.27
CA ALA A 185 29.50 15.46 26.40
C ALA A 185 29.20 16.54 27.45
N PHE A 186 27.98 17.08 27.45
CA PHE A 186 27.53 18.04 28.46
C PHE A 186 27.51 17.44 29.87
N MET A 187 27.05 16.19 30.02
CA MET A 187 27.09 15.46 31.28
C MET A 187 28.54 15.26 31.76
N GLU A 188 29.45 14.88 30.87
CA GLU A 188 30.87 14.70 31.18
C GLU A 188 31.53 16.02 31.62
N ASP A 189 31.22 17.13 30.97
CA ASP A 189 31.73 18.45 31.37
C ASP A 189 31.14 18.91 32.71
N LEU A 190 29.84 18.69 32.97
CA LEU A 190 29.23 18.94 34.28
C LEU A 190 29.89 18.14 35.40
N LEU A 191 30.18 16.85 35.16
CA LEU A 191 30.89 15.99 36.12
C LEU A 191 32.35 16.42 36.31
N ARG A 192 32.99 17.00 35.28
CA ARG A 192 34.35 17.55 35.37
C ARG A 192 34.38 18.85 36.17
N GLU A 193 33.39 19.72 36.00
CA GLU A 193 33.26 21.00 36.72
C GLU A 193 32.77 20.82 38.16
N ASN A 194 32.00 19.77 38.44
CA ASN A 194 31.50 19.44 39.77
C ASN A 194 31.70 17.95 40.11
N PRO A 195 32.94 17.53 40.46
CA PRO A 195 33.31 16.12 40.65
C PRO A 195 32.62 15.43 41.84
N GLU A 196 31.92 16.18 42.70
CA GLU A 196 31.13 15.62 43.81
C GLU A 196 29.72 15.16 43.39
N ALA A 197 29.23 15.57 42.21
CA ALA A 197 27.90 15.21 41.72
C ALA A 197 27.72 13.71 41.39
N ASP A 198 28.80 12.99 41.13
CA ASP A 198 28.80 11.54 40.87
C ASP A 198 28.80 10.70 42.16
N LEU A 199 29.11 11.30 43.31
CA LEU A 199 29.32 10.57 44.57
C LEU A 199 28.02 10.31 45.36
N GLU A 200 26.89 10.94 45.01
CA GLU A 200 25.62 10.80 45.74
C GLU A 200 24.63 9.78 45.14
N THR A 201 24.86 9.22 43.95
CA THR A 201 23.81 8.42 43.25
C THR A 201 24.03 6.90 43.25
N ASP A 202 25.16 6.37 43.74
CA ASP A 202 25.50 4.94 43.56
C ASP A 202 25.71 4.13 44.85
N ARG A 203 25.04 4.49 45.95
CA ARG A 203 25.21 3.78 47.23
C ARG A 203 24.07 2.95 47.80
N ASP A 204 22.83 3.06 47.36
CA ASP A 204 21.79 2.15 47.88
C ASP A 204 20.69 1.88 46.84
N THR A 205 20.75 0.71 46.20
CA THR A 205 19.63 -0.23 45.92
C THR A 205 19.86 -1.09 44.68
N VAL A 206 20.70 -2.13 44.82
CA VAL A 206 20.50 -3.39 44.08
C VAL A 206 19.69 -4.33 44.98
N ALA A 207 18.56 -4.82 44.45
CA ALA A 207 17.66 -5.89 44.91
C ALA A 207 16.30 -5.45 45.51
N PRO A 208 15.26 -6.33 45.49
CA PRO A 208 14.32 -6.50 44.39
C PRO A 208 12.90 -6.00 44.74
N LEU A 209 12.16 -5.49 43.75
CA LEU A 209 10.80 -4.97 43.94
C LEU A 209 9.74 -6.09 43.94
N GLU A 210 9.17 -6.36 45.11
CA GLU A 210 7.80 -6.85 45.30
C GLU A 210 7.17 -6.25 46.58
N PRO A 211 5.83 -6.20 46.70
CA PRO A 211 5.12 -4.95 46.96
C PRO A 211 4.35 -4.95 48.28
N VAL A 212 4.38 -3.86 49.06
CA VAL A 212 3.34 -3.62 50.10
C VAL A 212 3.13 -2.12 50.30
N ALA A 213 1.87 -1.68 50.17
CA ALA A 213 1.37 -0.37 50.57
C ALA A 213 1.52 -0.16 52.09
N PRO A 214 1.59 1.08 52.60
CA PRO A 214 0.38 1.58 53.27
C PRO A 214 0.15 3.11 53.27
N LEU A 215 -1.15 3.45 53.20
CA LEU A 215 -1.91 4.41 54.01
C LEU A 215 -1.35 5.81 54.32
N GLU A 216 -1.98 6.78 53.65
CA GLU A 216 -2.70 7.95 54.18
C GLU A 216 -2.06 8.94 55.19
N THR A 217 -2.21 10.22 54.78
CA THR A 217 -2.41 11.45 55.58
C THR A 217 -1.20 12.00 56.36
N THR A 218 -0.85 13.29 56.36
CA THR A 218 -1.61 14.54 56.11
C THR A 218 -0.63 15.73 56.02
N ALA A 219 -1.05 16.78 55.29
CA ALA A 219 -0.79 18.23 55.46
C ALA A 219 0.68 18.74 55.48
N ALA A 220 1.07 19.46 54.41
CA ALA A 220 1.31 20.94 54.38
C ALA A 220 2.70 21.31 54.93
N ASP A 221 3.56 22.11 54.33
CA ASP A 221 3.48 23.27 53.43
C ASP A 221 4.95 23.45 52.95
N THR A 222 5.32 23.64 51.68
CA THR A 222 5.64 24.97 51.13
C THR A 222 6.38 24.84 49.77
N ALA A 223 6.01 25.73 48.84
CA ALA A 223 6.73 26.27 47.68
C ALA A 223 7.20 25.35 46.51
N PRO A 224 6.81 25.67 45.25
CA PRO A 224 7.23 24.91 44.07
C PRO A 224 8.61 25.39 43.58
N LEU A 225 9.61 24.53 43.67
CA LEU A 225 10.76 24.61 42.78
C LEU A 225 10.25 24.27 41.38
N GLU A 226 10.19 25.28 40.51
CA GLU A 226 9.95 25.16 39.08
C GLU A 226 11.05 24.29 38.45
N ALA A 227 10.87 22.98 38.54
CA ALA A 227 11.48 22.06 37.61
C ALA A 227 10.81 22.31 36.26
N THR A 228 11.43 23.14 35.42
CA THR A 228 11.26 23.12 33.96
C THR A 228 11.60 21.71 33.49
N ALA A 229 10.62 20.81 33.61
CA ALA A 229 10.62 19.52 32.96
C ALA A 229 10.69 19.83 31.46
N ALA A 230 11.90 19.78 30.92
CA ALA A 230 12.20 19.90 29.52
C ALA A 230 11.18 19.02 28.77
N GLN A 231 10.27 19.71 28.11
CA GLN A 231 9.12 19.12 27.45
C GLN A 231 9.66 18.20 26.38
N ARG A 232 9.77 16.90 26.69
CA ARG A 232 10.22 15.84 25.77
C ARG A 232 9.40 15.97 24.49
N SER A 233 9.99 16.62 23.50
CA SER A 233 9.32 16.91 22.24
C SER A 233 8.97 15.58 21.61
N ARG A 234 7.67 15.30 21.47
CA ARG A 234 7.20 14.12 20.74
C ARG A 234 7.84 14.17 19.35
N PRO A 235 8.44 13.08 18.84
CA PRO A 235 9.14 13.12 17.56
C PRO A 235 8.18 13.65 16.50
N ALA A 236 8.52 14.80 15.91
CA ALA A 236 7.74 15.43 14.87
C ALA A 236 7.60 14.42 13.71
N VAL A 237 6.42 13.84 13.56
CA VAL A 237 6.13 12.93 12.46
C VAL A 237 6.18 13.77 11.19
N VAL A 238 7.27 13.64 10.43
CA VAL A 238 7.47 14.34 9.16
C VAL A 238 6.31 13.97 8.21
N ASP A 239 5.34 14.88 8.08
CA ASP A 239 4.18 14.69 7.23
C ASP A 239 4.50 15.19 5.80
N LEU A 240 5.01 14.30 4.96
CA LEU A 240 5.24 14.52 3.52
C LEU A 240 3.96 14.81 2.71
N HIS A 241 2.80 14.93 3.35
CA HIS A 241 1.52 15.22 2.71
C HIS A 241 0.91 16.56 3.19
N GLN A 242 1.68 17.40 3.87
CA GLN A 242 1.16 18.63 4.46
C GLN A 242 0.60 19.61 3.41
N GLU A 243 1.33 19.84 2.31
CA GLU A 243 0.84 20.72 1.23
C GLU A 243 -0.43 20.18 0.56
N PHE A 244 -0.47 18.87 0.33
CA PHE A 244 -1.61 18.22 -0.30
C PHE A 244 -2.89 18.34 0.55
N ARG A 245 -2.78 18.18 1.88
CA ARG A 245 -3.92 18.34 2.79
C ARG A 245 -4.43 19.79 2.85
N ARG A 246 -3.51 20.76 2.79
CA ARG A 246 -3.87 22.19 2.80
C ARG A 246 -4.66 22.58 1.55
N ARG A 247 -4.29 22.02 0.39
CA ARG A 247 -4.91 22.36 -0.90
C ARG A 247 -6.24 21.64 -1.15
N PHE A 248 -6.47 20.48 -0.54
CA PHE A 248 -7.68 19.66 -0.76
C PHE A 248 -8.30 19.12 0.54
N PRO A 249 -8.95 19.98 1.36
CA PRO A 249 -9.54 19.56 2.63
C PRO A 249 -10.76 18.63 2.47
N TRP A 250 -11.57 18.85 1.43
CA TRP A 250 -12.73 17.99 1.11
C TRP A 250 -12.29 16.57 0.71
N TRP A 251 -11.15 16.45 0.02
CA TRP A 251 -10.58 15.17 -0.38
C TRP A 251 -10.17 14.32 0.82
N VAL A 252 -9.77 14.93 1.95
CA VAL A 252 -9.46 14.19 3.18
C VAL A 252 -10.71 13.49 3.73
N ARG A 253 -11.89 14.12 3.66
CA ARG A 253 -13.16 13.52 4.09
C ARG A 253 -13.54 12.35 3.18
N CYS A 254 -13.50 12.56 1.86
CA CYS A 254 -13.79 11.51 0.87
C CYS A 254 -12.81 10.32 1.01
N ARG A 255 -11.50 10.60 1.10
CA ARG A 255 -10.47 9.58 1.35
C ARG A 255 -10.73 8.82 2.63
N ASN A 256 -11.07 9.49 3.73
CA ASN A 256 -11.35 8.81 4.99
C ASN A 256 -12.59 7.92 4.88
N PHE A 257 -13.61 8.35 4.15
CA PHE A 257 -14.79 7.53 3.85
C PHE A 257 -14.43 6.27 3.04
N LEU A 258 -13.66 6.41 1.96
CA LEU A 258 -13.19 5.28 1.16
C LEU A 258 -12.33 4.32 1.98
N LEU A 259 -11.42 4.84 2.79
CA LEU A 259 -10.53 4.04 3.64
C LEU A 259 -11.29 3.27 4.73
N ARG A 260 -12.41 3.79 5.26
CA ARG A 260 -13.28 3.04 6.17
C ARG A 260 -13.87 1.80 5.51
N HIS A 261 -14.09 1.85 4.21
CA HIS A 261 -14.61 0.74 3.40
C HIS A 261 -13.50 -0.13 2.77
N ARG A 262 -12.24 -0.03 3.22
CA ARG A 262 -11.08 -0.70 2.61
C ARG A 262 -10.78 -0.33 1.15
N ILE A 263 -11.42 0.73 0.64
CA ILE A 263 -11.23 1.18 -0.74
C ILE A 263 -10.02 2.11 -0.80
N ARG A 264 -9.13 1.86 -1.76
CA ARG A 264 -7.99 2.74 -2.04
C ARG A 264 -8.46 4.09 -2.61
N ALA A 265 -7.71 5.16 -2.34
CA ALA A 265 -8.10 6.50 -2.75
C ALA A 265 -8.00 6.75 -4.28
N HIS A 266 -7.24 5.91 -4.99
CA HIS A 266 -7.16 5.89 -6.46
C HIS A 266 -8.23 4.96 -7.02
N LEU A 267 -9.39 5.55 -7.35
CA LEU A 267 -10.61 4.83 -7.72
C LEU A 267 -10.57 4.20 -9.11
N ILE A 268 -9.81 4.78 -10.04
CA ILE A 268 -9.55 4.17 -11.35
C ILE A 268 -8.06 3.90 -11.41
N SER A 269 -7.68 2.63 -11.37
CA SER A 269 -6.31 2.18 -11.62
C SER A 269 -6.38 0.93 -12.49
N GLY A 270 -5.37 0.06 -12.48
CA GLY A 270 -5.26 -1.05 -13.43
C GLY A 270 -6.44 -2.01 -13.40
N ILE A 271 -6.90 -2.41 -12.21
CA ILE A 271 -8.01 -3.35 -12.06
C ILE A 271 -9.28 -2.75 -12.67
N GLU A 272 -9.67 -1.54 -12.29
CA GLU A 272 -10.91 -0.93 -12.78
C GLU A 272 -10.86 -0.65 -14.29
N PHE A 273 -9.68 -0.26 -14.81
CA PHE A 273 -9.44 -0.15 -16.24
C PHE A 273 -9.70 -1.48 -16.96
N GLN A 274 -9.11 -2.58 -16.47
CA GLN A 274 -9.33 -3.91 -17.04
C GLN A 274 -10.79 -4.34 -16.96
N MET A 275 -11.47 -4.11 -15.84
CA MET A 275 -12.89 -4.47 -15.70
C MET A 275 -13.76 -3.63 -16.66
N GLY A 276 -13.42 -2.36 -16.87
CA GLY A 276 -14.06 -1.50 -17.87
C GLY A 276 -13.93 -2.06 -19.29
N VAL A 277 -12.72 -2.49 -19.67
CA VAL A 277 -12.41 -3.01 -21.01
C VAL A 277 -12.97 -4.42 -21.24
N PHE A 278 -12.74 -5.36 -20.31
CA PHE A 278 -13.02 -6.78 -20.51
C PHE A 278 -14.35 -7.26 -19.95
N ILE A 279 -15.00 -6.48 -19.08
CA ILE A 279 -16.29 -6.87 -18.50
C ILE A 279 -17.37 -5.91 -18.95
N ILE A 280 -17.24 -4.63 -18.62
CA ILE A 280 -18.30 -3.64 -18.85
C ILE A 280 -18.51 -3.44 -20.35
N GLY A 281 -17.44 -3.20 -21.12
CA GLY A 281 -17.51 -3.01 -22.57
C GLY A 281 -18.25 -4.11 -23.33
N PRO A 282 -17.80 -5.37 -23.21
CA PRO A 282 -18.49 -6.54 -23.73
C PRO A 282 -19.94 -6.67 -23.26
N ALA A 283 -20.20 -6.44 -21.97
CA ALA A 283 -21.53 -6.63 -21.39
C ALA A 283 -22.57 -5.64 -21.95
N VAL A 284 -22.15 -4.39 -22.23
CA VAL A 284 -23.03 -3.35 -22.78
C VAL A 284 -22.90 -3.19 -24.31
N ASP A 285 -22.17 -4.07 -24.98
CA ASP A 285 -21.88 -4.03 -26.42
C ASP A 285 -21.27 -2.69 -26.89
N ALA A 286 -20.47 -2.05 -26.03
CA ALA A 286 -19.90 -0.72 -26.27
C ALA A 286 -18.38 -0.71 -26.00
N VAL A 287 -17.69 -1.73 -26.50
CA VAL A 287 -16.24 -1.99 -26.28
C VAL A 287 -15.38 -0.76 -26.56
N VAL A 288 -15.62 -0.05 -27.67
CA VAL A 288 -14.85 1.16 -28.04
C VAL A 288 -15.04 2.26 -26.99
N ALA A 289 -16.29 2.63 -26.71
CA ALA A 289 -16.61 3.73 -25.80
C ALA A 289 -16.10 3.45 -24.38
N THR A 290 -16.31 2.24 -23.86
CA THR A 290 -15.84 1.86 -22.53
C THR A 290 -14.33 1.81 -22.44
N THR A 291 -13.64 1.38 -23.51
CA THR A 291 -12.17 1.35 -23.55
C THR A 291 -11.60 2.75 -23.53
N VAL A 292 -12.14 3.65 -24.35
CA VAL A 292 -11.70 5.05 -24.41
C VAL A 292 -11.94 5.76 -23.08
N VAL A 293 -13.14 5.62 -22.50
CA VAL A 293 -13.48 6.24 -21.22
C VAL A 293 -12.61 5.68 -20.09
N SER A 294 -12.44 4.35 -20.02
CA SER A 294 -11.61 3.72 -18.98
C SER A 294 -10.14 4.12 -19.12
N GLY A 295 -9.62 4.20 -20.35
CA GLY A 295 -8.25 4.64 -20.62
C GLY A 295 -8.03 6.11 -20.27
N ALA A 296 -8.96 6.99 -20.63
CA ALA A 296 -8.90 8.41 -20.26
C ALA A 296 -8.93 8.60 -18.74
N LEU A 297 -9.83 7.89 -18.04
CA LEU A 297 -9.90 7.91 -16.58
C LEU A 297 -8.60 7.39 -15.94
N LEU A 298 -8.03 6.30 -16.46
CA LEU A 298 -6.76 5.78 -15.99
C LEU A 298 -5.65 6.84 -16.10
N LEU A 299 -5.50 7.49 -17.26
CA LEU A 299 -4.50 8.53 -17.48
C LEU A 299 -4.68 9.72 -16.53
N VAL A 300 -5.92 10.18 -16.33
CA VAL A 300 -6.21 11.26 -15.39
C VAL A 300 -5.78 10.89 -13.97
N PHE A 301 -6.05 9.66 -13.52
CA PHE A 301 -5.64 9.19 -12.21
C PHE A 301 -4.12 9.01 -12.09
N GLU A 302 -3.44 8.49 -13.12
CA GLU A 302 -1.98 8.39 -13.11
C GLU A 302 -1.31 9.77 -13.07
N LEU A 303 -1.79 10.73 -13.86
CA LEU A 303 -1.33 12.12 -13.78
C LEU A 303 -1.55 12.73 -12.39
N ALA A 304 -2.68 12.46 -11.75
CA ALA A 304 -2.94 12.91 -10.38
C ALA A 304 -1.97 12.27 -9.37
N ILE A 305 -1.59 11.00 -9.56
CA ILE A 305 -0.61 10.30 -8.72
C ILE A 305 0.79 10.89 -8.92
N ILE A 306 1.20 11.14 -10.17
CA ILE A 306 2.48 11.78 -10.53
C ILE A 306 2.54 13.18 -9.92
N TYR A 307 1.48 13.98 -10.07
CA TYR A 307 1.38 15.31 -9.47
C TYR A 307 1.52 15.26 -7.94
N LYS A 308 0.87 14.28 -7.30
CA LYS A 308 1.02 14.06 -5.87
C LYS A 308 2.45 13.65 -5.48
N LEU A 309 3.13 12.84 -6.29
CA LEU A 309 4.53 12.50 -6.08
C LEU A 309 5.41 13.74 -6.17
N LEU A 310 5.20 14.60 -7.18
CA LEU A 310 5.92 15.86 -7.34
C LEU A 310 5.81 16.75 -6.09
N LEU A 311 4.60 16.92 -5.55
CA LEU A 311 4.39 17.66 -4.30
C LEU A 311 5.15 17.01 -3.13
N SER A 312 5.08 15.68 -3.00
CA SER A 312 5.81 14.95 -1.94
C SER A 312 7.32 15.10 -2.05
N THR A 313 7.87 15.19 -3.27
CA THR A 313 9.31 15.42 -3.48
C THR A 313 9.70 16.83 -3.06
N ARG A 314 8.86 17.84 -3.32
CA ARG A 314 9.10 19.22 -2.84
C ARG A 314 9.11 19.30 -1.32
N ASP A 315 8.15 18.66 -0.67
CA ASP A 315 8.10 18.57 0.81
C ASP A 315 9.30 17.78 1.37
N PHE A 316 9.75 16.73 0.66
CA PHE A 316 10.96 16.00 1.00
C PHE A 316 12.21 16.89 0.94
N THR A 317 12.41 17.65 -0.15
CA THR A 317 13.55 18.57 -0.28
C THR A 317 13.56 19.61 0.83
N ARG A 318 12.40 20.21 1.17
CA ARG A 318 12.30 21.15 2.29
C ARG A 318 12.69 20.52 3.62
N THR A 319 12.24 19.28 3.85
CA THR A 319 12.57 18.55 5.08
C THR A 319 14.08 18.29 5.16
N ILE A 320 14.71 17.84 4.06
CA ILE A 320 16.15 17.61 4.03
C ILE A 320 16.94 18.91 4.28
N ASN A 321 16.58 20.01 3.62
CA ASN A 321 17.23 21.29 3.82
C ASN A 321 17.11 21.79 5.27
N SER A 322 16.01 21.50 5.96
CA SER A 322 15.84 21.85 7.38
C SER A 322 16.83 21.14 8.30
N PHE A 323 17.24 19.91 7.97
CA PHE A 323 18.29 19.20 8.73
C PHE A 323 19.66 19.83 8.48
N GLU A 324 19.97 20.20 7.24
CA GLU A 324 21.24 20.82 6.87
C GLU A 324 21.40 22.23 7.45
N THR A 325 20.30 22.97 7.63
CA THR A 325 20.34 24.31 8.24
C THR A 325 20.47 24.24 9.77
N ALA A 326 19.99 23.16 10.40
CA ALA A 326 20.10 22.94 11.84
C ALA A 326 21.51 22.46 12.29
N GLU A 327 22.26 21.80 11.40
CA GLU A 327 23.62 21.31 11.65
C GLU A 327 24.64 22.44 11.96
N PRO A 328 24.76 23.54 11.19
CA PRO A 328 25.73 24.61 11.45
C PRO A 328 25.38 25.48 12.67
N LEU A 329 24.09 25.61 13.04
CA LEU A 329 23.67 26.33 14.24
C LEU A 329 24.07 25.58 15.53
N ARG A 330 24.06 24.25 15.51
CA ARG A 330 24.54 23.44 16.65
C ARG A 330 26.06 23.45 16.79
N ALA A 331 26.78 23.50 15.68
CA ALA A 331 28.25 23.56 15.68
C ALA A 331 28.81 24.92 16.11
N THR A 332 28.03 26.00 16.01
CA THR A 332 28.44 27.34 16.46
C THR A 332 28.14 27.60 17.94
N THR A 333 27.07 27.01 18.49
CA THR A 333 26.78 27.08 19.94
C THR A 333 27.74 26.27 20.80
N SER A 334 28.39 25.24 20.26
CA SER A 334 29.37 24.42 21.02
C SER A 334 30.77 25.04 21.10
N VAL A 335 31.00 26.23 20.52
CA VAL A 335 32.32 26.89 20.48
C VAL A 335 32.31 28.20 21.31
N SER A 336 31.17 28.62 21.87
CA SER A 336 31.07 29.89 22.62
C SER A 336 30.58 29.77 24.06
N SER A 337 30.69 28.60 24.70
CA SER A 337 30.40 28.44 26.13
C SER A 337 31.67 28.05 26.86
#